data_AF-A0A969GDU9-F1
#
_entry.id   AF-A0A969GDU9-F1
#
_cell.length_a   1.000
_cell.length_b   1.000
_cell.length_c   1.000
_cell.angle_alpha   90.00
_cell.angle_beta   90.00
_cell.angle_gamma   90.00
#
_symmetry.space_group_name_H-M   'P 1'
#
loop_
_entity.id
_entity.type
_entity.pdbx_description
1 polymer ?
#
loop_
_entity_poly.entity_id
_entity_poly.type
_entity_poly.pdbx_seq_one_letter_code
_entity_poly.pdbx_strand_id
1 'polypeptide(L)'
;MVLALGYLLGHVFNSFTYKGWYMPLYRYRKAESRERNSSKSDSGKALDSIRRLYPDLKTKFYPRDADLLFNAIQIRNKELADRIETTRANAIMMRNISFGLFILGIAEFIHFINQTSSLSLLAIWFICWFGSFVSLRQTSKYYEWFYKDVFRTAIHYGDSLQAVVDKVRSETKPKSK
;
A
#
# COMPACT_ATOMS: atom_id res chain seq x y z
N MET A 1 -27.71 -0.61 10.38
CA MET A 1 -27.59 0.60 9.52
C MET A 1 -26.26 1.32 9.71
N VAL A 2 -25.87 1.67 10.95
CA VAL A 2 -24.61 2.39 11.26
C VAL A 2 -23.34 1.67 10.75
N LEU A 3 -23.25 0.35 10.91
CA LEU A 3 -22.09 -0.45 10.44
C LEU A 3 -21.93 -0.43 8.91
N ALA A 4 -23.03 -0.54 8.17
CA ALA A 4 -23.01 -0.51 6.71
C ALA A 4 -22.61 0.89 6.19
N LEU A 5 -23.09 1.94 6.85
CA LEU A 5 -22.71 3.33 6.53
C LEU A 5 -21.22 3.58 6.80
N GLY A 6 -20.71 3.09 7.93
CA GLY A 6 -19.29 3.17 8.28
C GLY A 6 -18.41 2.42 7.28
N TYR A 7 -18.82 1.23 6.84
CA TYR A 7 -18.12 0.47 5.80
C TYR A 7 -18.07 1.22 4.46
N LEU A 8 -19.19 1.78 4.01
CA LEU A 8 -19.27 2.58 2.78
C LEU A 8 -18.39 3.83 2.85
N LEU A 9 -18.48 4.58 3.94
CA LEU A 9 -17.65 5.75 4.18
C LEU A 9 -16.16 5.38 4.20
N GLY A 10 -15.80 4.29 4.88
CA GLY A 10 -14.44 3.77 4.88
C GLY A 10 -13.95 3.44 3.47
N HIS A 11 -14.76 2.78 2.65
CA HIS A 11 -14.39 2.42 1.28
C HIS A 11 -14.23 3.64 0.36
N VAL A 12 -15.19 4.57 0.41
CA VAL A 12 -15.17 5.81 -0.38
C VAL A 12 -13.96 6.65 0.03
N PHE A 13 -13.78 6.85 1.33
CA PHE A 13 -12.65 7.59 1.88
C PHE A 13 -11.32 6.95 1.49
N ASN A 14 -11.20 5.62 1.61
CA ASN A 14 -10.00 4.89 1.24
C ASN A 14 -9.66 5.02 -0.26
N SER A 15 -10.67 4.94 -1.14
CA SER A 15 -10.50 5.15 -2.57
C SER A 15 -10.10 6.58 -2.88
N PHE A 16 -10.70 7.56 -2.18
CA PHE A 16 -10.40 8.97 -2.34
C PHE A 16 -8.99 9.31 -1.86
N THR A 17 -8.60 8.90 -0.66
CA THR A 17 -7.24 9.13 -0.15
C THR A 17 -6.20 8.40 -0.99
N TYR A 18 -6.51 7.21 -1.50
CA TYR A 18 -5.59 6.52 -2.40
C TYR A 18 -5.43 7.24 -3.74
N LYS A 19 -6.53 7.49 -4.47
CA LYS A 19 -6.48 8.04 -5.84
C LYS A 19 -6.23 9.55 -5.90
N GLY A 20 -6.74 10.30 -4.93
CA GLY A 20 -6.69 11.76 -4.90
C GLY A 20 -5.50 12.32 -4.11
N TRP A 21 -5.02 11.61 -3.08
CA TRP A 21 -3.93 12.10 -2.23
C TRP A 21 -2.63 11.33 -2.45
N TYR A 22 -2.65 10.03 -2.23
CA TYR A 22 -1.44 9.19 -2.34
C TYR A 22 -0.96 9.06 -3.77
N MET A 23 -1.86 8.76 -4.71
CA MET A 23 -1.50 8.46 -6.08
C MET A 23 -0.90 9.66 -6.82
N PRO A 24 -1.40 10.90 -6.75
CA PRO A 24 -0.75 12.02 -7.45
C PRO A 24 0.63 12.30 -6.87
N LEU A 25 0.77 12.34 -5.55
CA LEU A 25 2.05 12.66 -4.90
C LEU A 25 3.11 11.56 -5.05
N TYR A 26 2.69 10.30 -5.16
CA TYR A 26 3.60 9.17 -5.26
C TYR A 26 3.78 8.64 -6.69
N ARG A 27 2.74 8.76 -7.54
CA ARG A 27 2.71 8.26 -8.92
C ARG A 27 3.09 9.32 -9.95
N TYR A 28 3.02 10.63 -9.68
CA TYR A 28 3.62 11.63 -10.59
C TYR A 28 5.13 11.42 -10.76
N ARG A 29 5.79 10.79 -9.78
CA ARG A 29 7.19 10.36 -9.87
C ARG A 29 7.40 8.97 -10.53
N LYS A 30 6.33 8.22 -10.85
CA LYS A 30 6.37 6.81 -11.31
C LYS A 30 5.50 6.52 -12.54
N ALA A 31 4.81 7.50 -13.14
CA ALA A 31 3.84 7.28 -14.22
C ALA A 31 4.44 6.84 -15.57
N GLU A 32 5.77 6.80 -15.70
CA GLU A 32 6.47 6.39 -16.92
C GLU A 32 6.84 4.89 -16.91
N SER A 33 5.96 3.98 -16.45
CA SER A 33 6.28 2.55 -16.44
C SER A 33 5.01 1.70 -16.57
N ARG A 34 4.47 1.68 -17.79
CA ARG A 34 3.39 0.80 -18.26
C ARG A 34 3.88 -0.63 -18.55
N GLU A 35 4.92 -1.10 -17.86
CA GLU A 35 5.46 -2.45 -18.04
C GLU A 35 4.95 -3.39 -16.97
N ARG A 36 4.45 -4.55 -17.43
CA ARG A 36 3.89 -5.66 -16.65
C ARG A 36 4.85 -6.25 -15.59
N ASN A 37 6.11 -5.80 -15.55
CA ASN A 37 7.18 -6.22 -14.64
C ASN A 37 7.87 -5.02 -13.96
N SER A 38 7.17 -3.90 -13.73
CA SER A 38 7.81 -2.69 -13.23
C SER A 38 8.40 -2.89 -11.82
N SER A 39 9.73 -3.03 -11.77
CA SER A 39 10.60 -2.92 -10.59
C SER A 39 10.32 -1.66 -9.75
N LYS A 40 9.69 -0.64 -10.36
CA LYS A 40 9.35 0.61 -9.70
C LYS A 40 8.11 0.52 -8.81
N SER A 41 7.24 -0.48 -8.96
CA SER A 41 6.11 -0.71 -8.05
C SER A 41 6.60 -1.13 -6.65
N ASP A 42 5.79 -0.96 -5.60
CA ASP A 42 6.23 -1.33 -4.24
C ASP A 42 6.43 -2.85 -4.10
N SER A 43 5.61 -3.65 -4.80
CA SER A 43 5.82 -5.09 -4.92
C SER A 43 7.04 -5.44 -5.78
N GLY A 44 7.31 -4.66 -6.83
CA GLY A 44 8.52 -4.79 -7.65
C GLY A 44 9.79 -4.55 -6.83
N LYS A 45 9.84 -3.45 -6.09
CA LYS A 45 10.94 -3.13 -5.16
C LYS A 45 11.14 -4.19 -4.10
N ALA A 46 10.04 -4.71 -3.54
CA ALA A 46 10.09 -5.79 -2.57
C ALA A 46 10.70 -7.06 -3.16
N LEU A 47 10.25 -7.48 -4.34
CA LEU A 47 10.77 -8.67 -5.01
C LEU A 47 12.23 -8.51 -5.43
N ASP A 48 12.60 -7.34 -5.97
CA ASP A 48 13.99 -7.03 -6.34
C ASP A 48 14.90 -7.02 -5.10
N SER A 49 14.43 -6.45 -3.99
CA SER A 49 15.15 -6.49 -2.72
C SER A 49 15.38 -7.92 -2.24
N ILE A 50 14.43 -8.83 -2.44
CA ILE A 50 14.57 -10.25 -2.07
C ILE A 50 15.55 -10.96 -3.02
N ARG A 51 15.45 -10.73 -4.33
CA ARG A 51 16.38 -11.30 -5.32
C ARG A 51 17.83 -10.88 -5.06
N ARG A 52 18.05 -9.65 -4.59
CA ARG A 52 19.38 -9.18 -4.17
C ARG A 52 19.88 -9.86 -2.90
N LEU A 53 19.00 -10.15 -1.95
CA LEU A 53 19.35 -10.84 -0.70
C LEU A 53 19.59 -12.34 -0.90
N TYR A 54 18.92 -12.96 -1.88
CA TYR A 54 19.00 -14.38 -2.19
C TYR A 54 19.17 -14.60 -3.71
N PRO A 55 20.36 -14.34 -4.26
CA PRO A 55 20.60 -14.39 -5.71
C PRO A 55 20.41 -15.79 -6.32
N ASP A 56 20.69 -16.84 -5.56
CA ASP A 56 20.58 -18.23 -6.01
C ASP A 56 19.14 -18.75 -6.06
N LEU A 57 18.21 -17.99 -5.46
CA LEU A 57 16.82 -18.39 -5.36
C LEU A 57 16.07 -18.08 -6.66
N LYS A 58 15.77 -19.13 -7.44
CA LYS A 58 14.97 -19.04 -8.67
C LYS A 58 13.50 -18.77 -8.34
N THR A 59 13.16 -17.50 -8.09
CA THR A 59 11.77 -17.05 -7.88
C THR A 59 10.96 -17.14 -9.17
N LYS A 60 9.91 -17.97 -9.19
CA LYS A 60 8.96 -18.10 -10.32
C LYS A 60 7.80 -17.08 -10.26
N PHE A 61 7.75 -16.27 -9.20
CA PHE A 61 6.70 -15.29 -8.96
C PHE A 61 6.99 -13.95 -9.66
N TYR A 62 5.92 -13.25 -10.05
CA TYR A 62 5.98 -11.88 -10.56
C TYR A 62 5.48 -10.88 -9.51
N PRO A 63 5.88 -9.60 -9.57
CA PRO A 63 5.41 -8.56 -8.63
C PRO A 63 3.88 -8.44 -8.52
N ARG A 64 3.16 -8.75 -9.59
CA ARG A 64 1.69 -8.73 -9.67
C ARG A 64 1.02 -9.91 -8.95
N ASP A 65 1.77 -10.99 -8.70
CA ASP A 65 1.23 -12.19 -8.08
C ASP A 65 1.12 -12.04 -6.56
N ALA A 66 1.61 -10.93 -5.98
CA ALA A 66 1.61 -10.71 -4.54
C ALA A 66 0.22 -10.87 -3.88
N ASP A 67 -0.85 -10.32 -4.46
CA ASP A 67 -2.19 -10.47 -3.90
C ASP A 67 -2.67 -11.93 -3.95
N LEU A 68 -2.33 -12.67 -5.02
CA LEU A 68 -2.65 -14.10 -5.14
C LEU A 68 -1.86 -14.95 -4.13
N LEU A 69 -0.58 -14.64 -3.97
CA LEU A 69 0.28 -15.29 -2.98
C LEU A 69 -0.23 -15.05 -1.57
N PHE A 70 -0.62 -13.82 -1.25
CA PHE A 70 -1.20 -13.48 0.04
C PHE A 70 -2.49 -14.26 0.31
N ASN A 71 -3.40 -14.35 -0.65
CA ASN A 71 -4.61 -15.17 -0.51
C ASN A 71 -4.29 -16.65 -0.28
N ALA A 72 -3.30 -17.20 -0.99
CA ALA A 72 -2.85 -18.57 -0.78
C ALA A 72 -2.24 -18.79 0.61
N ILE A 73 -1.49 -17.82 1.12
CA ILE A 73 -0.98 -17.82 2.51
C ILE A 73 -2.15 -17.80 3.51
N GLN A 74 -3.17 -16.98 3.27
CA GLN A 74 -4.35 -16.88 4.14
C GLN A 74 -5.11 -18.20 4.27
N ILE A 75 -5.19 -18.98 3.19
CA ILE A 75 -5.81 -20.31 3.20
C ILE A 75 -4.96 -21.32 3.97
N ARG A 76 -3.63 -21.22 3.89
CA ARG A 76 -2.69 -22.19 4.47
C ARG A 76 -2.38 -21.92 5.95
N ASN A 77 -2.19 -20.66 6.31
CA ASN A 77 -1.82 -20.25 7.66
C ASN A 77 -2.42 -18.87 7.97
N LYS A 78 -3.60 -18.89 8.61
CA LYS A 78 -4.35 -17.70 8.96
C LYS A 78 -3.59 -16.80 9.94
N GLU A 79 -2.92 -17.37 10.94
CA GLU A 79 -2.17 -16.57 11.93
C GLU A 79 -1.05 -15.77 11.27
N LEU A 80 -0.31 -16.39 10.35
CA LEU A 80 0.75 -15.70 9.61
C LEU A 80 0.17 -14.64 8.67
N ALA A 81 -0.95 -14.93 8.01
CA ALA A 81 -1.64 -13.97 7.16
C ALA A 81 -2.14 -12.76 7.95
N ASP A 82 -2.67 -12.95 9.17
CA ASP A 82 -3.16 -11.85 10.03
C ASP A 82 -2.00 -10.91 10.44
N ARG A 83 -0.81 -11.47 10.70
CA ARG A 83 0.41 -10.66 10.94
C ARG A 83 0.79 -9.83 9.72
N ILE A 84 0.77 -10.43 8.53
CA ILE A 84 1.08 -9.73 7.28
C ILE A 84 0.01 -8.65 6.97
N GLU A 85 -1.27 -8.96 7.19
CA GLU A 85 -2.38 -8.02 6.96
C GLU A 85 -2.29 -6.80 7.88
N THR A 86 -1.79 -6.97 9.11
CA THR A 86 -1.53 -5.85 10.03
C THR A 86 -0.58 -4.82 9.41
N THR A 87 0.45 -5.26 8.68
CA THR A 87 1.36 -4.37 7.96
C THR A 87 0.65 -3.59 6.86
N ARG A 88 -0.27 -4.21 6.12
CA ARG A 88 -1.12 -3.56 5.12
C ARG A 88 -2.08 -2.55 5.75
N ALA A 89 -2.70 -2.92 6.86
CA ALA A 89 -3.58 -2.05 7.62
C ALA A 89 -2.83 -0.80 8.12
N ASN A 90 -1.60 -0.97 8.62
CA ASN A 90 -0.73 0.14 9.00
C ASN A 90 -0.43 1.09 7.83
N ALA A 91 -0.20 0.56 6.62
CA ALA A 91 -0.02 1.39 5.42
C ALA A 91 -1.27 2.26 5.15
N ILE A 92 -2.46 1.65 5.22
CA ILE A 92 -3.73 2.36 5.00
C ILE A 92 -3.94 3.42 6.10
N MET A 93 -3.67 3.08 7.35
CA MET A 93 -3.79 4.00 8.48
C MET A 93 -2.85 5.22 8.31
N MET A 94 -1.58 4.99 7.98
CA MET A 94 -0.62 6.08 7.74
C MET A 94 -1.03 6.99 6.57
N ARG A 95 -1.66 6.44 5.53
CA ARG A 95 -2.23 7.25 4.43
C ARG A 95 -3.36 8.14 4.92
N ASN A 96 -4.26 7.59 5.73
CA ASN A 96 -5.39 8.34 6.27
C ASN A 96 -4.92 9.42 7.25
N ILE A 97 -3.94 9.12 8.10
CA ILE A 97 -3.28 10.10 8.99
C ILE A 97 -2.64 11.22 8.15
N SER A 98 -1.90 10.86 7.09
CA SER A 98 -1.29 11.83 6.18
C SER A 98 -2.34 12.77 5.59
N PHE A 99 -3.45 12.23 5.09
CA PHE A 99 -4.52 13.03 4.52
C PHE A 99 -5.21 13.91 5.58
N GLY A 100 -5.47 13.38 6.77
CA GLY A 100 -6.04 14.14 7.88
C GLY A 100 -5.17 15.33 8.28
N LEU A 101 -3.86 15.14 8.40
CA LEU A 101 -2.90 16.22 8.66
C LEU A 101 -2.87 17.25 7.54
N PHE A 102 -3.00 16.84 6.28
CA PHE A 102 -3.07 17.77 5.16
C PHE A 102 -4.32 18.67 5.22
N ILE A 103 -5.49 18.08 5.47
CA ILE A 103 -6.74 18.83 5.61
C ILE A 103 -6.69 19.78 6.81
N LEU A 104 -6.19 19.31 7.95
CA LEU A 104 -5.98 20.15 9.12
C LEU A 104 -5.04 21.32 8.80
N GLY A 105 -3.93 21.06 8.11
CA GLY A 105 -3.05 22.12 7.62
C GLY A 105 -3.80 23.15 6.79
N ILE A 106 -4.59 22.75 5.78
CA ILE A 106 -5.37 23.70 4.98
C ILE A 106 -6.30 24.55 5.86
N ALA A 107 -6.99 23.94 6.83
CA ALA A 107 -7.89 24.67 7.72
C ALA A 107 -7.14 25.72 8.57
N GLU A 108 -6.01 25.34 9.16
CA GLU A 108 -5.16 26.25 9.96
C GLU A 108 -4.57 27.38 9.10
N PHE A 109 -4.22 27.10 7.85
CA PHE A 109 -3.76 28.12 6.91
C PHE A 109 -4.87 29.12 6.56
N ILE A 110 -6.09 28.65 6.28
CA ILE A 110 -7.25 29.52 6.05
C ILE A 110 -7.52 30.37 7.29
N HIS A 111 -7.42 29.77 8.48
CA HIS A 111 -7.61 30.47 9.74
C HIS A 111 -6.55 31.58 9.95
N PHE A 112 -5.29 31.29 9.65
CA PHE A 112 -4.19 32.26 9.66
C PHE A 112 -4.45 33.46 8.74
N ILE A 113 -5.01 33.25 7.54
CA ILE A 113 -5.35 34.34 6.61
C ILE A 113 -6.50 35.21 7.13
N ASN A 114 -7.50 34.59 7.79
CA ASN A 114 -8.74 35.28 8.15
C ASN A 114 -8.70 36.00 9.50
N GLN A 115 -7.98 35.44 10.49
CA GLN A 115 -8.23 35.77 11.90
C GLN A 115 -7.03 36.30 12.67
N THR A 116 -6.11 37.01 11.99
CA THR A 116 -4.85 37.58 12.52
C THR A 116 -3.71 36.64 12.22
N SER A 117 -2.67 37.16 11.56
CA SER A 117 -1.44 36.48 11.13
C SER A 117 -0.59 35.98 12.32
N SER A 118 -1.18 35.19 13.21
CA SER A 118 -0.53 34.62 14.37
C SER A 118 0.50 33.61 13.93
N LEU A 119 1.75 33.84 14.35
CA LEU A 119 2.86 32.94 14.10
C LEU A 119 2.59 31.52 14.60
N SER A 120 1.76 31.35 15.63
CA SER A 120 1.38 30.02 16.13
C SER A 120 0.59 29.20 15.11
N LEU A 121 -0.38 29.81 14.41
CA LEU A 121 -1.18 29.14 13.38
C LEU A 121 -0.32 28.74 12.18
N LEU A 122 0.62 29.62 11.80
CA LEU A 122 1.59 29.32 10.76
C LEU A 122 2.50 28.15 11.14
N ALA A 123 2.95 28.10 12.41
CA ALA A 123 3.76 26.98 12.90
C ALA A 123 2.97 25.66 12.89
N ILE A 124 1.71 25.67 13.33
CA ILE A 124 0.83 24.48 13.28
C ILE A 124 0.63 24.03 11.84
N TRP A 125 0.40 24.95 10.90
CA TRP A 125 0.31 24.64 9.48
C TRP A 125 1.56 23.92 8.97
N PHE A 126 2.76 24.45 9.27
CA PHE A 126 4.02 23.83 8.89
C PHE A 126 4.19 22.42 9.47
N ILE A 127 3.84 22.23 10.75
CA ILE A 127 3.92 20.91 11.42
C ILE A 127 2.95 19.93 10.76
N CYS A 128 1.71 20.33 10.51
CA CYS A 128 0.70 19.50 9.85
C CYS A 128 1.12 19.12 8.43
N TRP A 129 1.62 20.09 7.67
CA TRP A 129 2.15 19.88 6.34
C TRP A 129 3.32 18.89 6.34
N PHE A 130 4.35 19.14 7.15
CA PHE A 130 5.50 18.27 7.25
C PHE A 130 5.14 16.86 7.74
N GLY A 131 4.32 16.76 8.78
CA GLY A 131 3.81 15.50 9.32
C GLY A 131 3.00 14.71 8.29
N SER A 132 2.23 15.38 7.45
CA SER A 132 1.52 14.78 6.34
C SER A 132 2.49 14.12 5.34
N PHE A 133 3.56 14.82 4.93
CA PHE A 133 4.59 14.27 4.03
C PHE A 133 5.34 13.09 4.63
N VAL A 134 5.73 13.18 5.90
CA VAL A 134 6.41 12.09 6.61
C VAL A 134 5.53 10.84 6.67
N SER A 135 4.26 11.02 7.03
CA SER A 135 3.27 9.93 7.11
C SER A 135 3.04 9.27 5.74
N LEU A 136 3.02 10.07 4.66
CA LEU A 136 2.88 9.56 3.30
C LEU A 136 4.10 8.73 2.86
N ARG A 137 5.31 9.16 3.21
CA ARG A 137 6.52 8.37 2.96
C ARG A 137 6.50 7.05 3.74
N GLN A 138 6.06 7.08 4.99
CA GLN A 138 5.95 5.91 5.83
C GLN A 138 4.95 4.89 5.29
N THR A 139 3.83 5.35 4.71
CA THR A 139 2.85 4.50 4.00
C THR A 139 3.53 3.59 2.97
N SER A 140 4.46 4.14 2.19
CA SER A 140 5.14 3.38 1.14
C SER A 140 6.10 2.33 1.70
N LYS A 141 6.74 2.61 2.84
CA LYS A 141 7.57 1.63 3.55
C LYS A 141 6.73 0.46 4.06
N TYR A 142 5.55 0.73 4.64
CA TYR A 142 4.65 -0.33 5.08
C TYR A 142 4.15 -1.18 3.91
N TYR A 143 3.83 -0.58 2.76
CA TYR A 143 3.51 -1.36 1.56
C TYR A 143 4.69 -2.24 1.11
N GLU A 144 5.90 -1.70 1.07
CA GLU A 144 7.10 -2.48 0.73
C GLU A 144 7.32 -3.65 1.70
N TRP A 145 7.16 -3.42 3.02
CA TRP A 145 7.26 -4.47 4.03
C TRP A 145 6.19 -5.54 3.86
N PHE A 146 4.93 -5.15 3.64
CA PHE A 146 3.84 -6.07 3.34
C PHE A 146 4.21 -7.01 2.18
N TYR A 147 4.66 -6.44 1.04
CA TYR A 147 5.03 -7.26 -0.11
C TYR A 147 6.27 -8.11 0.15
N LYS A 148 7.25 -7.62 0.91
CA LYS A 148 8.43 -8.40 1.29
C LYS A 148 8.04 -9.62 2.12
N ASP A 149 7.15 -9.46 3.07
CA ASP A 149 6.68 -10.55 3.91
C ASP A 149 5.90 -11.58 3.08
N VAL A 150 4.99 -11.12 2.21
CA VAL A 150 4.28 -12.00 1.26
C VAL A 150 5.25 -12.84 0.42
N PHE A 151 6.25 -12.21 -0.21
CA PHE A 151 7.20 -12.95 -1.05
C PHE A 151 8.11 -13.88 -0.25
N ARG A 152 8.61 -13.45 0.92
CA ARG A 152 9.43 -14.31 1.79
C ARG A 152 8.66 -15.54 2.25
N THR A 153 7.41 -15.35 2.68
CA THR A 153 6.54 -16.43 3.09
C THR A 153 6.22 -17.35 1.91
N ALA A 154 5.92 -16.80 0.74
CA ALA A 154 5.69 -17.59 -0.48
C ALA A 154 6.91 -18.45 -0.84
N ILE A 155 8.11 -17.89 -0.74
CA ILE A 155 9.38 -18.61 -0.95
C ILE A 155 9.52 -19.75 0.06
N HIS A 156 9.22 -19.51 1.34
CA HIS A 156 9.31 -20.52 2.39
C HIS A 156 8.37 -21.70 2.14
N TYR A 157 7.17 -21.44 1.60
CA TYR A 157 6.23 -22.50 1.21
C TYR A 157 6.59 -23.20 -0.12
N GLY A 158 7.52 -22.63 -0.90
CA GLY A 158 8.08 -23.25 -2.11
C GLY A 158 7.05 -23.56 -3.21
N ASP A 159 7.24 -24.68 -3.90
CA ASP A 159 6.41 -25.11 -5.04
C ASP A 159 4.94 -25.33 -4.66
N SER A 160 4.63 -25.58 -3.38
CA SER A 160 3.27 -25.80 -2.91
C SER A 160 2.37 -24.57 -3.07
N LEU A 161 2.93 -23.36 -2.94
CA LEU A 161 2.20 -22.11 -3.10
C LEU A 161 2.12 -21.70 -4.58
N GLN A 162 3.19 -21.98 -5.34
CA GLN A 162 3.21 -21.80 -6.79
C GLN A 162 2.12 -22.63 -7.47
N ALA A 163 1.93 -23.89 -7.06
CA ALA A 163 0.88 -24.76 -7.59
C ALA A 163 -0.54 -24.20 -7.35
N VAL A 164 -0.76 -23.58 -6.18
CA VAL A 164 -2.05 -22.90 -5.87
C VAL A 164 -2.24 -21.67 -6.75
N VAL A 165 -1.20 -20.86 -6.93
CA VAL A 165 -1.26 -19.68 -7.82
C VAL A 165 -1.49 -20.08 -9.27
N ASP A 166 -0.80 -21.11 -9.77
CA ASP A 166 -0.93 -21.57 -11.14
C ASP A 166 -2.34 -22.15 -11.41
N LYS A 167 -2.92 -22.84 -10.42
CA LYS A 167 -4.31 -23.28 -10.47
C LYS A 167 -5.29 -22.11 -10.53
N VAL A 168 -5.15 -21.11 -9.65
CA VAL A 168 -6.02 -19.91 -9.68
C VAL A 168 -5.86 -19.15 -11.01
N ARG A 169 -4.64 -19.06 -11.53
CA ARG A 169 -4.34 -18.38 -12.80
C ARG A 169 -4.96 -19.13 -14.00
N SER A 170 -4.99 -20.45 -13.99
CA SER A 170 -5.63 -21.24 -15.06
C SER A 170 -7.16 -21.12 -15.01
N GLU A 171 -7.75 -21.06 -13.81
CA GLU A 171 -9.19 -20.84 -13.62
C GLU A 171 -9.65 -19.42 -14.03
N THR A 172 -8.78 -18.42 -13.88
CA THR A 172 -9.12 -17.01 -14.20
C THR A 172 -9.00 -16.67 -15.70
N LYS A 173 -8.35 -17.51 -16.52
CA LYS A 173 -8.32 -17.29 -17.97
C LYS A 173 -9.72 -17.59 -18.54
N PRO A 174 -10.39 -16.61 -19.18
CA PRO A 174 -11.69 -16.88 -19.81
C PRO A 174 -11.50 -17.97 -20.86
N LYS A 175 -12.30 -19.03 -20.80
CA LYS A 175 -12.38 -20.02 -21.89
C LYS A 175 -12.79 -19.24 -23.14
N SER A 176 -11.87 -19.06 -24.09
CA SER A 176 -12.22 -18.58 -25.42
C SER A 176 -13.14 -19.63 -26.03
N LYS A 177 -14.43 -19.32 -26.04
CA LYS A 177 -15.40 -19.99 -26.91
C LYS A 177 -15.36 -19.33 -28.27
#